data_AF-A0A4Y2SFS3-F1
#
_entry.id   AF-A0A4Y2SFS3-F1
#
_cell.length_a   1.000
_cell.length_b   1.000
_cell.length_c   1.000
_cell.angle_alpha   90.00
_cell.angle_beta   90.00
_cell.angle_gamma   90.00
#
_symmetry.space_group_name_H-M   'P 1'
#
loop_
_entity.id
_entity.type
_entity.pdbx_description
1 polymer ?
#
loop_
_entity_poly.entity_id
_entity_poly.type
_entity_poly.pdbx_seq_one_letter_code
_entity_poly.pdbx_strand_id
1 'polypeptide(L)'
;MPHHTEPMYVIKRDGRRENVMFDKITSRIVKLCYGLDMDYIDPTAVTMKVINGIFRGVKTVELDNLAAETAATMTTKHPDYAILAARIAISNLHKETKKTFSHVIEDLYNMKNERTGKITPMISETVYKVIMDNADKLNSAIIYDRDFNYNFFGFKVKYCQRIGEGRENSPHNVNSEN
;
A
#
# COMPACT_ATOMS: atom_id res chain seq x y z
N MET A 1 25.50 -24.52 23.38
CA MET A 1 24.22 -24.72 22.68
C MET A 1 24.16 -23.71 21.54
N PRO A 2 24.28 -24.08 20.26
CA PRO A 2 24.05 -23.11 19.20
C PRO A 2 22.54 -22.85 19.16
N HIS A 3 22.13 -21.63 19.50
CA HIS A 3 20.80 -21.16 19.15
C HIS A 3 20.75 -21.11 17.62
N HIS A 4 20.14 -22.11 16.99
CA HIS A 4 19.73 -22.01 15.60
C HIS A 4 18.66 -20.93 15.52
N THR A 5 19.08 -19.69 15.30
CA THR A 5 18.22 -18.60 14.90
C THR A 5 17.70 -18.94 13.50
N GLU A 6 16.48 -19.48 13.44
CA GLU A 6 15.83 -19.71 12.15
C GLU A 6 15.74 -18.38 11.37
N PRO A 7 16.04 -18.40 10.05
CA PRO A 7 16.11 -17.18 9.27
C PRO A 7 14.76 -16.45 9.23
N MET A 8 14.78 -15.13 9.43
CA MET A 8 13.59 -14.29 9.23
C MET A 8 13.07 -14.43 7.80
N TYR A 9 11.76 -14.66 7.66
CA TYR A 9 11.08 -14.71 6.37
C TYR A 9 9.87 -13.77 6.33
N VAL A 10 9.56 -13.28 5.14
CA VAL A 10 8.35 -12.52 4.79
C VAL A 10 7.42 -13.36 3.94
N ILE A 11 6.12 -13.09 4.04
CA ILE A 11 5.09 -13.68 3.18
C ILE A 11 4.74 -12.69 2.08
N LYS A 12 4.99 -13.07 0.82
CA LYS A 12 4.62 -12.28 -0.35
C LYS A 12 3.11 -12.21 -0.54
N ARG A 13 2.67 -11.27 -1.39
CA ARG A 13 1.27 -11.13 -1.83
C ARG A 13 0.73 -12.41 -2.50
N ASP A 14 1.60 -13.19 -3.15
CA ASP A 14 1.27 -14.49 -3.76
C ASP A 14 1.27 -15.67 -2.78
N GLY A 15 1.49 -15.41 -1.47
CA GLY A 15 1.56 -16.43 -0.42
C GLY A 15 2.91 -17.12 -0.29
N ARG A 16 3.89 -16.85 -1.18
CA ARG A 16 5.21 -17.47 -1.11
C ARG A 16 6.04 -16.89 0.04
N ARG A 17 6.88 -17.74 0.64
CA ARG A 17 7.85 -17.32 1.66
C ARG A 17 9.15 -16.91 1.00
N GLU A 18 9.71 -15.78 1.43
CA GLU A 18 11.03 -15.33 1.01
C GLU A 18 11.82 -14.86 2.24
N ASN A 19 13.12 -15.13 2.27
CA ASN A 19 13.99 -14.66 3.34
C ASN A 19 14.10 -13.14 3.31
N VAL A 20 14.12 -12.52 4.48
CA VAL A 20 14.33 -11.07 4.61
C VAL A 20 15.78 -10.76 4.25
N MET A 21 15.99 -10.01 3.17
CA MET A 21 17.30 -9.53 2.75
C MET A 21 17.36 -8.01 2.92
N PHE A 22 18.31 -7.54 3.73
CA PHE A 22 18.53 -6.12 3.99
C PHE A 22 18.66 -5.33 2.68
N ASP A 23 19.53 -5.78 1.79
CA ASP A 23 19.83 -5.12 0.51
C ASP A 23 18.60 -4.97 -0.39
N LYS A 24 17.66 -5.92 -0.35
CA LYS A 24 16.41 -5.84 -1.13
C LYS A 24 15.48 -4.74 -0.62
N ILE A 25 15.43 -4.53 0.69
CA ILE A 25 14.63 -3.46 1.30
C ILE A 25 15.29 -2.11 1.02
N THR A 26 16.59 -1.99 1.28
CA THR A 26 17.33 -0.75 1.05
C THR A 26 17.31 -0.34 -0.42
N SER A 27 17.59 -1.26 -1.35
CA SER A 27 17.55 -0.96 -2.79
C SER A 27 16.17 -0.50 -3.26
N ARG A 28 15.09 -0.99 -2.64
CA ARG A 28 13.73 -0.51 -2.95
C ARG A 28 13.50 0.91 -2.45
N ILE A 29 13.93 1.24 -1.23
CA ILE A 29 13.80 2.60 -0.68
C ILE A 29 14.64 3.58 -1.50
N VAL A 30 15.89 3.23 -1.84
CA VAL A 30 16.78 4.04 -2.67
C VAL A 30 16.14 4.38 -4.02
N LYS A 31 15.46 3.42 -4.67
CA LYS A 31 14.74 3.68 -5.94
C LYS A 31 13.62 4.71 -5.80
N LEU A 32 13.06 4.90 -4.61
CA LEU A 32 12.01 5.88 -4.33
C LEU A 32 12.57 7.24 -3.91
N CYS A 33 13.89 7.36 -3.72
CA CYS A 33 14.57 8.58 -3.32
C CYS A 33 14.93 9.53 -4.49
N TYR A 34 14.43 9.28 -5.71
CA TYR A 34 14.77 10.10 -6.87
C TYR A 34 14.40 11.58 -6.67
N GLY A 35 15.34 12.48 -6.95
CA GLY A 35 15.11 13.92 -6.81
C GLY A 35 14.86 14.40 -5.36
N LEU A 36 15.23 13.60 -4.36
CA LEU A 36 15.30 14.03 -2.95
C LEU A 36 16.75 14.34 -2.59
N ASP A 37 16.94 15.15 -1.54
CA ASP A 37 18.27 15.49 -1.07
C ASP A 37 18.91 14.31 -0.31
N MET A 38 19.89 13.66 -0.94
CA MET A 38 20.60 12.50 -0.39
C MET A 38 21.62 12.87 0.68
N ASP A 39 21.93 14.15 0.87
CA ASP A 39 22.81 14.58 1.97
C ASP A 39 22.07 14.50 3.32
N TYR A 40 20.74 14.60 3.31
CA TYR A 40 19.89 14.51 4.51
C TYR A 40 19.09 13.21 4.62
N ILE A 41 18.82 12.55 3.49
CA ILE A 41 18.07 11.30 3.45
C ILE A 41 19.01 10.10 3.46
N ASP A 42 18.87 9.24 4.47
CA ASP A 42 19.58 7.97 4.58
C ASP A 42 18.58 6.79 4.51
N PRO A 43 18.46 6.14 3.34
CA PRO A 43 17.65 4.93 3.15
C PRO A 43 18.07 3.76 4.04
N THR A 44 19.36 3.70 4.40
CA THR A 44 19.93 2.65 5.24
C THR A 44 19.42 2.79 6.67
N ALA A 45 19.41 4.01 7.20
CA ALA A 45 18.84 4.30 8.51
C ALA A 45 17.35 3.93 8.61
N VAL A 46 16.57 4.19 7.55
CA VAL A 46 15.16 3.75 7.49
C VAL A 46 15.09 2.23 7.52
N THR A 47 15.90 1.53 6.70
CA THR A 47 15.89 0.07 6.62
C THR A 47 16.24 -0.58 7.95
N MET A 48 17.26 -0.08 8.66
CA MET A 48 17.66 -0.59 9.97
C MET A 48 16.52 -0.49 10.99
N LYS A 49 15.80 0.64 11.02
CA LYS A 49 14.66 0.81 11.91
C LYS A 49 13.49 -0.12 11.56
N VAL A 50 13.23 -0.34 10.28
CA VAL A 50 12.19 -1.26 9.82
C VAL A 50 12.49 -2.70 10.24
N ILE A 51 13.75 -3.15 10.11
CA ILE A 51 14.13 -4.53 10.44
C ILE A 51 14.03 -4.80 11.95
N ASN A 52 14.25 -3.79 12.78
CA ASN A 52 14.04 -3.92 14.23
C ASN A 52 12.56 -4.03 14.61
N GLY A 53 11.65 -3.57 13.75
CA GLY A 53 10.20 -3.58 13.99
C GLY A 53 9.46 -4.78 13.38
N ILE A 54 10.13 -5.66 12.64
CA ILE A 54 9.50 -6.83 12.02
C ILE A 54 9.65 -8.09 12.86
N PHE A 55 8.65 -8.97 12.72
CA PHE A 55 8.66 -10.31 13.27
C PHE A 55 8.62 -11.35 12.13
N ARG A 56 8.91 -12.60 12.48
CA ARG A 56 8.94 -13.70 11.53
C ARG A 56 7.55 -13.96 10.93
N GLY A 57 7.49 -14.05 9.60
CA GLY A 57 6.23 -14.29 8.88
C GLY A 57 5.39 -13.06 8.62
N VAL A 58 5.94 -11.86 8.81
CA VAL A 58 5.29 -10.60 8.43
C VAL A 58 4.94 -10.59 6.93
N LYS A 59 3.78 -10.03 6.58
CA LYS A 59 3.40 -9.89 5.17
C LYS A 59 4.20 -8.77 4.51
N THR A 60 4.49 -8.89 3.21
CA THR A 60 5.20 -7.83 2.48
C THR A 60 4.43 -6.49 2.45
N VAL A 61 3.10 -6.54 2.63
CA VAL A 61 2.25 -5.34 2.76
C VAL A 61 2.50 -4.64 4.09
N GLU A 62 2.54 -5.39 5.18
CA GLU A 62 2.82 -4.86 6.53
C GLU A 62 4.23 -4.31 6.62
N LEU A 63 5.21 -4.96 5.97
CA LEU A 63 6.57 -4.47 5.84
C LEU A 63 6.63 -3.10 5.15
N ASP A 64 5.94 -2.95 4.00
CA ASP A 64 5.90 -1.69 3.25
C ASP A 64 5.20 -0.59 4.06
N ASN A 65 4.13 -0.93 4.80
CA ASN A 65 3.43 0.02 5.68
C ASN A 65 4.32 0.48 6.84
N LEU A 66 5.02 -0.44 7.51
CA LEU A 66 5.98 -0.12 8.58
C LEU A 66 7.11 0.77 8.05
N ALA A 67 7.60 0.52 6.83
CA ALA A 67 8.61 1.36 6.20
C ALA A 67 8.10 2.79 5.95
N ALA A 68 6.85 2.93 5.48
CA ALA A 68 6.23 4.24 5.28
C ALA A 68 6.05 5.00 6.61
N GLU A 69 5.58 4.33 7.66
CA GLU A 69 5.43 4.93 8.99
C GLU A 69 6.78 5.32 9.61
N THR A 70 7.78 4.45 9.49
CA THR A 70 9.14 4.72 9.96
C THR A 70 9.72 5.95 9.27
N ALA A 71 9.61 6.04 7.94
CA ALA A 71 10.03 7.22 7.18
C ALA A 71 9.25 8.47 7.63
N ALA A 72 7.94 8.37 7.87
CA ALA A 72 7.14 9.50 8.33
C ALA A 72 7.60 10.02 9.70
N THR A 73 8.02 9.15 10.63
CA THR A 73 8.59 9.59 11.92
C THR A 73 9.90 10.37 11.76
N MET A 74 10.65 10.09 10.68
CA MET A 74 11.92 10.74 10.36
C MET A 74 11.74 12.09 9.67
N THR A 75 10.50 12.52 9.38
CA THR A 75 10.18 13.90 8.96
C THR A 75 10.68 14.94 9.96
N THR A 76 10.81 14.57 11.24
CA THR A 76 11.42 15.41 12.29
C THR A 76 12.87 15.80 11.99
N LYS A 77 13.60 15.02 11.17
CA LYS A 77 14.97 15.32 10.75
C LYS A 77 15.02 16.19 9.50
N HIS A 78 14.25 15.83 8.48
CA HIS A 78 14.20 16.54 7.20
C HIS A 78 12.83 16.35 6.53
N PRO A 79 12.23 17.39 5.93
CA PRO A 79 10.93 17.29 5.28
C PRO A 79 10.86 16.27 4.14
N ASP A 80 11.96 15.99 3.44
CA ASP A 80 11.98 15.00 2.34
C ASP A 80 11.65 13.58 2.80
N TYR A 81 11.81 13.26 4.09
CA TYR A 81 11.37 11.97 4.63
C TYR A 81 9.85 11.83 4.56
N ALA A 82 9.09 12.93 4.60
CA ALA A 82 7.64 12.89 4.37
C ALA A 82 7.31 12.56 2.91
N ILE A 83 8.10 13.06 1.96
CA ILE A 83 7.93 12.71 0.53
C ILE A 83 8.29 11.23 0.34
N LEU A 84 9.41 10.77 0.91
CA LEU A 84 9.79 9.36 0.86
C LEU A 84 8.73 8.44 1.45
N ALA A 85 8.18 8.78 2.62
CA ALA A 85 7.10 8.04 3.25
C ALA A 85 5.87 7.94 2.34
N ALA A 86 5.50 9.06 1.68
CA ALA A 86 4.39 9.09 0.73
C ALA A 86 4.65 8.14 -0.44
N ARG A 87 5.84 8.20 -1.02
CA ARG A 87 6.23 7.36 -2.16
C ARG A 87 6.24 5.87 -1.82
N ILE A 88 6.66 5.50 -0.61
CA ILE A 88 6.57 4.11 -0.14
C ILE A 88 5.11 3.66 -0.06
N ALA A 89 4.25 4.48 0.54
CA ALA A 89 2.83 4.17 0.69
C ALA A 89 2.09 4.07 -0.66
N ILE A 90 2.37 5.00 -1.59
CA ILE A 90 1.83 4.98 -2.96
C ILE A 90 2.36 3.77 -3.74
N SER A 91 3.65 3.44 -3.61
CA SER A 91 4.23 2.25 -4.22
C SER A 91 3.57 0.97 -3.72
N ASN A 92 3.20 0.91 -2.44
CA ASN A 92 2.43 -0.22 -1.90
C ASN A 92 1.03 -0.25 -2.52
N LEU A 93 0.34 0.90 -2.57
CA LEU A 93 -0.98 1.02 -3.16
C LEU A 93 -1.04 0.57 -4.63
N HIS A 94 -0.11 1.02 -5.46
CA HIS A 94 -0.04 0.62 -6.86
C HIS A 94 0.16 -0.88 -7.06
N LYS A 95 0.64 -1.61 -6.03
CA LYS A 95 0.75 -3.08 -6.06
C LYS A 95 -0.52 -3.79 -5.59
N GLU A 96 -1.42 -3.09 -4.91
CA GLU A 96 -2.72 -3.61 -4.45
C GLU A 96 -3.85 -3.28 -5.42
N THR A 97 -3.63 -2.31 -6.32
CA THR A 97 -4.64 -1.82 -7.28
C THR A 97 -4.37 -2.28 -8.70
N LYS A 98 -5.44 -2.37 -9.51
CA LYS A 98 -5.34 -2.65 -10.94
C LYS A 98 -4.78 -1.41 -11.67
N LYS A 99 -3.86 -1.62 -12.60
CA LYS A 99 -3.19 -0.56 -13.38
C LYS A 99 -4.04 0.06 -14.49
N THR A 100 -5.15 -0.58 -14.87
CA THR A 100 -5.98 -0.11 -15.97
C THR A 100 -7.25 0.49 -15.39
N PHE A 101 -7.51 1.76 -15.68
CA PHE A 101 -8.68 2.46 -15.17
C PHE A 101 -10.00 1.80 -15.62
N SER A 102 -10.11 1.40 -16.88
CA SER A 102 -11.31 0.69 -17.38
C SER A 102 -11.62 -0.59 -16.60
N HIS A 103 -10.61 -1.38 -16.22
CA HIS A 103 -10.82 -2.58 -15.40
C HIS A 103 -11.33 -2.26 -13.99
N VAL A 104 -10.88 -1.14 -13.39
CA VAL A 104 -11.40 -0.71 -12.08
C VAL A 104 -12.86 -0.30 -12.20
N ILE A 105 -13.22 0.39 -13.29
CA ILE A 105 -14.60 0.81 -13.56
C ILE A 105 -15.52 -0.40 -13.79
N GLU A 106 -15.03 -1.42 -14.47
CA GLU A 106 -15.73 -2.69 -14.65
C GLU A 106 -15.97 -3.42 -13.31
N ASP A 107 -14.98 -3.47 -12.43
CA ASP A 107 -15.15 -4.04 -11.08
C ASP A 107 -16.20 -3.26 -10.26
N LEU A 108 -16.19 -1.92 -10.35
CA LEU A 108 -17.12 -1.04 -9.63
C LEU A 108 -18.56 -1.17 -10.16
N TYR A 109 -18.71 -1.44 -11.46
CA TYR A 109 -20.01 -1.71 -12.07
C TYR A 109 -20.54 -3.10 -11.69
N ASN A 110 -19.68 -4.12 -11.70
CA ASN A 110 -20.04 -5.50 -11.37
C ASN A 110 -20.02 -5.81 -9.87
N MET A 111 -19.84 -4.79 -9.02
CA MET A 111 -19.70 -4.98 -7.59
C MET A 111 -20.94 -5.64 -6.99
N LYS A 112 -20.71 -6.69 -6.20
CA LYS A 112 -21.75 -7.41 -5.46
C LYS A 112 -21.65 -7.05 -4.00
N ASN A 113 -22.81 -6.84 -3.37
CA ASN A 113 -22.87 -6.66 -1.93
C ASN A 113 -22.61 -8.00 -1.23
N GLU A 114 -21.54 -8.08 -0.44
CA GLU A 114 -21.11 -9.31 0.23
C GLU A 114 -22.18 -9.91 1.15
N ARG A 115 -23.06 -9.07 1.73
CA ARG A 115 -24.10 -9.50 2.67
C ARG A 115 -25.37 -9.98 1.98
N THR A 116 -25.70 -9.45 0.80
CA THR A 116 -26.98 -9.74 0.12
C THR A 116 -26.82 -10.49 -1.19
N GLY A 117 -25.61 -10.61 -1.72
CA GLY A 117 -25.30 -11.23 -3.01
C GLY A 117 -25.84 -10.46 -4.23
N LYS A 118 -26.56 -9.35 -4.01
CA LYS A 118 -27.13 -8.53 -5.08
C LYS A 118 -26.05 -7.66 -5.71
N ILE A 119 -26.14 -7.50 -7.02
CA ILE A 119 -25.30 -6.55 -7.75
C ILE A 119 -25.73 -5.15 -7.32
N THR A 120 -24.79 -4.37 -6.79
CA THR A 120 -25.01 -3.00 -6.34
C THR A 120 -23.93 -2.15 -7.01
N PRO A 121 -24.17 -1.72 -8.26
CA PRO A 121 -23.18 -0.97 -9.01
C PRO A 121 -22.93 0.36 -8.32
N MET A 122 -21.67 0.74 -8.14
CA MET A 122 -21.31 2.06 -7.61
C MET A 122 -21.38 3.16 -8.69
N ILE A 123 -21.50 2.78 -9.96
CA ILE A 123 -21.47 3.67 -11.12
C ILE A 123 -22.74 3.42 -11.95
N SER A 124 -23.35 4.49 -12.48
CA SER A 124 -24.51 4.35 -13.36
C SER A 124 -24.12 3.70 -14.69
N GLU A 125 -25.05 2.93 -15.27
CA GLU A 125 -24.84 2.27 -16.58
C GLU A 125 -24.48 3.27 -17.69
N THR A 126 -25.05 4.48 -17.64
CA THR A 126 -24.76 5.56 -18.59
C THR A 126 -23.29 6.01 -18.53
N VAL A 127 -22.76 6.20 -17.32
CA VAL A 127 -21.36 6.60 -17.11
C VAL A 127 -20.42 5.45 -17.47
N TYR A 128 -20.78 4.22 -17.11
CA TYR A 128 -20.04 3.02 -17.48
C TYR A 128 -19.86 2.90 -19.00
N LYS A 129 -20.96 3.00 -19.78
CA LYS A 129 -20.90 2.93 -21.25
C LYS A 129 -19.99 4.00 -21.85
N VAL A 130 -20.16 5.26 -21.43
CA VAL A 130 -19.32 6.37 -21.93
C VAL A 130 -17.84 6.12 -21.63
N ILE A 131 -17.51 5.60 -20.43
CA ILE A 131 -16.14 5.29 -20.06
C ILE A 131 -15.59 4.14 -20.91
N MET A 132 -16.37 3.07 -21.11
CA MET A 132 -15.94 1.90 -21.89
C MET A 132 -15.77 2.24 -23.38
N ASP A 133 -16.67 3.06 -23.96
CA ASP A 133 -16.58 3.53 -25.34
C ASP A 133 -15.34 4.42 -25.57
N ASN A 134 -14.81 5.04 -24.52
CA ASN A 134 -13.62 5.90 -24.56
C ASN A 134 -12.43 5.31 -23.79
N ALA A 135 -12.44 4.00 -23.51
CA ALA A 135 -11.50 3.38 -22.58
C ALA A 135 -10.04 3.62 -22.95
N ASP A 136 -9.66 3.46 -24.23
CA ASP A 136 -8.27 3.62 -24.68
C ASP A 136 -7.75 5.05 -24.49
N LYS A 137 -8.60 6.03 -24.77
CA LYS A 137 -8.27 7.46 -24.60
C LYS A 137 -8.16 7.82 -23.13
N LEU A 138 -9.04 7.30 -22.28
CA LEU A 138 -9.02 7.56 -20.83
C LEU A 138 -7.85 6.85 -20.16
N ASN A 139 -7.60 5.59 -20.49
CA ASN A 139 -6.49 4.80 -19.96
C ASN A 139 -5.13 5.44 -20.30
N SER A 140 -4.96 5.97 -21.52
CA SER A 140 -3.72 6.64 -21.94
C SER A 140 -3.55 8.06 -21.39
N ALA A 141 -4.64 8.74 -21.04
CA ALA A 141 -4.58 10.08 -20.43
C ALA A 141 -4.13 10.07 -18.97
N ILE A 142 -4.21 8.92 -18.28
CA ILE A 142 -3.86 8.80 -16.87
C ILE A 142 -2.34 8.63 -16.71
N ILE A 143 -1.71 9.55 -15.99
CA ILE A 143 -0.27 9.53 -15.70
C ILE A 143 -0.06 9.16 -14.23
N TYR A 144 0.25 7.88 -13.97
CA TYR A 144 0.44 7.34 -12.62
C TYR A 144 1.65 7.91 -11.87
N ASP A 145 2.65 8.42 -12.60
CA ASP A 145 3.84 9.03 -11.97
C ASP A 145 3.51 10.27 -11.16
N ARG A 146 2.40 10.95 -11.48
CA ARG A 146 1.93 12.13 -10.73
C ARG A 146 1.52 11.79 -9.29
N ASP A 147 1.20 10.52 -9.00
CA ASP A 147 0.85 10.10 -7.64
C ASP A 147 2.03 10.29 -6.68
N PHE A 148 3.29 10.12 -7.14
CA PHE A 148 4.47 10.26 -6.30
C PHE A 148 4.81 11.69 -5.88
N ASN A 149 4.07 12.69 -6.37
CA ASN A 149 4.21 14.10 -5.99
C ASN A 149 3.38 14.47 -4.76
N TYR A 150 2.54 13.57 -4.25
CA TYR A 150 1.79 13.83 -3.02
C TYR A 150 2.68 13.72 -1.78
N ASN A 151 2.37 14.54 -0.77
CA ASN A 151 3.01 14.46 0.54
C ASN A 151 2.31 13.43 1.45
N PHE A 152 3.02 12.82 2.41
CA PHE A 152 2.53 11.66 3.18
C PHE A 152 1.27 11.98 3.99
N PHE A 153 1.19 13.19 4.55
CA PHE A 153 -0.01 13.64 5.26
C PHE A 153 -1.23 13.77 4.33
N GLY A 154 -1.04 14.30 3.12
CA GLY A 154 -2.10 14.41 2.12
C GLY A 154 -2.56 13.04 1.62
N PHE A 155 -1.64 12.10 1.48
CA PHE A 155 -1.96 10.72 1.14
C PHE A 155 -2.70 10.00 2.28
N LYS A 156 -2.17 10.04 3.51
CA LYS A 156 -2.76 9.33 4.66
C LYS A 156 -4.16 9.85 5.01
N VAL A 157 -4.43 11.15 4.90
CA VAL A 157 -5.78 11.70 5.15
C VAL A 157 -6.79 11.17 4.11
N LYS A 158 -6.42 11.10 2.83
CA LYS A 158 -7.29 10.53 1.79
C LYS A 158 -7.43 9.00 1.87
N TYR A 159 -6.38 8.30 2.32
CA TYR A 159 -6.35 6.83 2.36
C TYR A 159 -6.98 6.25 3.63
N CYS A 160 -6.75 6.87 4.78
CA CYS A 160 -7.23 6.37 6.07
C CYS A 160 -8.76 6.49 6.22
N GLN A 161 -9.40 7.47 5.55
CA GLN A 161 -10.86 7.58 5.51
C GLN A 161 -11.52 6.34 4.88
N ARG A 162 -10.83 5.61 3.99
CA ARG A 162 -11.42 4.46 3.29
C ARG A 162 -11.13 3.10 3.94
N ILE A 163 -10.13 3.03 4.82
CA ILE A 163 -9.79 1.78 5.55
C ILE A 163 -10.40 1.75 6.97
N GLY A 164 -10.83 2.89 7.51
CA GLY A 164 -11.58 2.94 8.77
C GLY A 164 -12.95 2.25 8.72
N GLU A 165 -13.64 2.27 7.57
CA GLU A 165 -14.98 1.68 7.44
C GLU A 165 -14.97 0.17 7.14
N GLY A 166 -13.84 -0.39 6.70
CA GLY A 166 -13.71 -1.79 6.30
C GLY A 166 -13.24 -2.76 7.39
N ARG A 167 -12.91 -2.28 8.60
CA ARG A 167 -12.42 -3.14 9.70
C ARG A 167 -13.29 -3.18 10.95
N GLU A 168 -14.34 -2.37 11.05
CA GLU A 168 -15.26 -2.39 12.20
C GLU A 168 -16.47 -3.32 12.04
N ASN A 169 -16.75 -3.86 10.85
CA ASN A 169 -17.92 -4.72 10.62
C ASN A 169 -17.60 -6.22 10.57
N SER A 170 -16.83 -6.72 11.54
CA SER A 170 -16.79 -8.16 11.83
C SER A 170 -17.27 -8.41 13.26
N PRO A 171 -18.59 -8.58 13.49
CA PRO A 171 -19.09 -8.97 14.80
C PRO A 171 -18.77 -10.45 15.03
N HIS A 172 -17.58 -10.73 15.56
CA HIS A 172 -17.35 -12.02 16.21
C HIS A 172 -17.98 -12.00 17.60
N ASN A 173 -19.12 -12.66 17.69
CA ASN A 173 -19.38 -13.68 18.70
C ASN A 173 -19.32 -13.18 20.16
N VAL A 174 -20.39 -12.54 20.62
CA VAL A 174 -20.76 -12.62 22.04
C VAL A 174 -21.71 -13.81 22.15
N ASN A 175 -21.15 -14.92 22.63
CA ASN A 175 -21.86 -16.16 22.90
C ASN A 175 -23.11 -15.89 23.74
N SER A 176 -24.21 -16.49 23.28
CA SER A 176 -25.24 -17.05 24.13
C SER A 176 -24.62 -17.96 25.18
N GLU A 177 -24.78 -17.61 26.45
CA GLU A 177 -24.81 -18.58 27.55
C GLU A 177 -25.75 -18.03 28.62
N ASN A 178 -26.52 -18.96 29.17
CA ASN A 178 -27.58 -18.78 30.16
C ASN A 178 -27.08 -18.22 31.50
#